data_AF-A0A535F7Q3-F1
#
_entry.id   AF-A0A535F7Q3-F1
#
_cell.length_a   1.000
_cell.length_b   1.000
_cell.length_c   1.000
_cell.angle_alpha   90.00
_cell.angle_beta   90.00
_cell.angle_gamma   90.00
#
_symmetry.space_group_name_H-M   'P 1'
#
loop_
_entity.id
_entity.type
_entity.pdbx_description
1 polymer ?
#
loop_
_entity_poly.entity_id
_entity_poly.type
_entity_poly.pdbx_seq_one_letter_code
_entity_poly.pdbx_strand_id
1 'polypeptide(L)'
;MRIQEHLKLSTAASLVVMPFLKQDTWIPFIASIGIDIDHYLWYAVTHRSLRLREAVRFFQQADPPQTAAMKLFHQPLFLGLLLFLAIRFRSRLLALVLAGLLFHVGLDLIHNTQMRMLKQTLSEQAMYSCPACGCSEEKLQLHTLQVTNNLLERYHPKHFVVLCPACHERAHKPVSMR
;
A
#
# COMPACT_ATOMS: atom_id res chain seq x y z
N MET A 1 -0.30 -0.51 1.10
CA MET A 1 -0.75 -1.43 2.18
C MET A 1 -2.29 -1.43 2.21
N ARG A 2 -3.01 -2.26 3.00
CA ARG A 2 -4.49 -2.18 3.00
C ARG A 2 -4.99 -0.97 3.80
N ILE A 3 -6.11 -0.39 3.38
CA ILE A 3 -6.73 0.77 4.07
C ILE A 3 -7.00 0.53 5.56
N GLN A 4 -7.41 -0.69 5.92
CA GLN A 4 -7.64 -1.07 7.33
C GLN A 4 -6.35 -1.05 8.15
N GLU A 5 -5.21 -1.36 7.55
CA GLU A 5 -3.91 -1.33 8.23
C GLU A 5 -3.42 0.10 8.37
N HIS A 6 -3.57 0.94 7.35
CA HIS A 6 -3.29 2.38 7.47
C HIS A 6 -4.11 3.01 8.60
N LEU A 7 -5.41 2.67 8.68
CA LEU A 7 -6.28 3.14 9.76
C LEU A 7 -5.80 2.65 11.12
N LYS A 8 -5.56 1.34 11.30
CA LYS A 8 -5.10 0.77 12.58
C LYS A 8 -3.76 1.38 13.03
N LEU A 9 -2.79 1.47 12.13
CA LEU A 9 -1.46 1.99 12.45
C LEU A 9 -1.47 3.50 12.68
N SER A 10 -2.27 4.26 11.92
CA SER A 10 -2.45 5.70 12.14
C SER A 10 -3.15 5.99 13.47
N THR A 11 -4.15 5.20 13.84
CA THR A 11 -4.81 5.31 15.16
C THR A 11 -3.83 5.00 16.28
N ALA A 12 -3.06 3.91 16.18
CA ALA A 12 -2.04 3.56 17.17
C ALA A 12 -0.98 4.66 17.32
N ALA A 13 -0.44 5.17 16.21
CA ALA A 13 0.52 6.27 16.22
C ALA A 13 -0.07 7.54 16.84
N SER A 14 -1.33 7.85 16.54
CA SER A 14 -2.05 8.99 17.11
C SER A 14 -2.15 8.90 18.62
N LEU A 15 -2.51 7.73 19.16
CA LEU A 15 -2.56 7.51 20.61
C LEU A 15 -1.19 7.71 21.28
N VAL A 16 -0.10 7.26 20.62
CA VAL A 16 1.26 7.43 21.12
C VAL A 16 1.69 8.91 21.18
N VAL A 17 1.34 9.70 20.16
CA VAL A 17 1.73 11.13 20.11
C VAL A 17 0.75 12.05 20.83
N MET A 18 -0.43 11.55 21.21
CA MET A 18 -1.51 12.32 21.85
C MET A 18 -1.07 13.11 23.09
N PRO A 19 -0.23 12.58 24.01
CA PRO A 19 0.23 13.34 25.18
C PRO A 19 1.01 14.61 24.81
N PHE A 20 1.69 14.60 23.66
CA PHE A 20 2.55 15.69 23.21
C PHE A 20 1.79 16.71 22.34
N LEU A 21 0.97 16.22 21.40
CA LEU A 21 0.25 17.06 20.45
C LEU A 21 -1.14 17.49 20.95
N LYS A 22 -1.68 16.81 21.97
CA LYS A 22 -2.99 17.10 22.56
C LYS A 22 -4.08 17.11 21.46
N GLN A 23 -4.76 18.24 21.31
CA GLN A 23 -5.81 18.44 20.31
C GLN A 23 -5.25 18.40 18.89
N ASP A 24 -4.00 18.82 18.65
CA ASP A 24 -3.44 18.87 17.29
C ASP A 24 -3.22 17.49 16.67
N THR A 25 -3.31 16.41 17.45
CA THR A 25 -3.15 15.01 17.00
C THR A 25 -4.07 14.64 15.83
N TRP A 26 -5.25 15.26 15.73
CA TRP A 26 -6.18 14.96 14.62
C TRP A 26 -5.62 15.40 13.26
N ILE A 27 -4.75 16.42 13.22
CA ILE A 27 -4.19 16.96 11.96
C ILE A 27 -3.32 15.90 11.25
N PRO A 28 -2.25 15.36 11.86
CA PRO A 28 -1.45 14.31 11.21
C PRO A 28 -2.26 13.02 11.01
N PHE A 29 -3.21 12.70 11.90
CA PHE A 29 -4.08 11.54 11.74
C PHE A 29 -4.94 11.62 10.47
N ILE A 30 -5.66 12.72 10.28
CA ILE A 30 -6.49 12.95 9.09
C ILE A 30 -5.61 13.05 7.84
N ALA A 31 -4.48 13.74 7.91
CA ALA A 31 -3.56 13.83 6.77
C ALA A 31 -3.01 12.46 6.36
N SER A 32 -2.63 11.61 7.33
CA SER A 32 -2.16 10.25 7.10
C SER A 32 -3.22 9.38 6.42
N ILE A 33 -4.49 9.51 6.76
CA ILE A 33 -5.57 8.73 6.10
C ILE A 33 -5.96 9.35 4.76
N GLY A 34 -6.03 10.69 4.70
CA GLY A 34 -6.50 11.44 3.54
C GLY A 34 -5.55 11.42 2.34
N ILE A 35 -4.28 11.08 2.54
CA ILE A 35 -3.31 10.97 1.44
C ILE A 35 -3.75 9.96 0.37
N ASP A 36 -4.44 8.87 0.75
CA ASP A 36 -4.96 7.84 -0.17
C ASP A 36 -6.09 8.34 -1.09
N ILE A 37 -6.60 9.56 -0.89
CA ILE A 37 -7.62 10.14 -1.77
C ILE A 37 -7.08 10.27 -3.20
N ASP A 38 -5.77 10.43 -3.41
CA ASP A 38 -5.16 10.47 -4.74
C ASP A 38 -5.42 9.20 -5.57
N HIS A 39 -5.35 8.02 -4.93
CA HIS A 39 -5.67 6.74 -5.57
C HIS A 39 -7.14 6.67 -5.99
N TYR A 40 -8.05 7.13 -5.13
CA TYR A 40 -9.47 7.17 -5.43
C TYR A 40 -9.79 8.15 -6.55
N LEU A 41 -9.21 9.35 -6.53
CA LEU A 41 -9.37 10.35 -7.59
C LEU A 41 -8.85 9.83 -8.92
N TRP A 42 -7.67 9.20 -8.92
CA TRP A 42 -7.13 8.56 -10.12
C TRP A 42 -8.06 7.46 -10.65
N TYR A 43 -8.58 6.61 -9.77
CA TYR A 43 -9.52 5.55 -10.16
C TYR A 43 -10.77 6.14 -10.79
N ALA A 44 -11.34 7.17 -10.16
CA ALA A 44 -12.54 7.85 -10.64
C ALA A 44 -12.36 8.48 -12.02
N VAL A 45 -11.22 9.12 -12.26
CA VAL A 45 -10.91 9.72 -13.58
C VAL A 45 -10.68 8.63 -14.64
N THR A 46 -9.92 7.59 -14.30
CA THR A 46 -9.50 6.55 -15.26
C THR A 46 -10.65 5.62 -15.64
N HIS A 47 -11.45 5.20 -14.66
CA HIS A 47 -12.55 4.25 -14.86
C HIS A 47 -13.91 4.94 -15.00
N ARG A 48 -13.95 6.29 -14.93
CA ARG A 48 -15.19 7.09 -14.98
C ARG A 48 -16.26 6.60 -13.98
N SER A 49 -15.83 6.10 -12.82
CA SER A 49 -16.69 5.53 -11.78
C SER A 49 -16.39 6.15 -10.41
N LEU A 50 -17.43 6.65 -9.73
CA LEU A 50 -17.36 7.20 -8.36
C LEU A 50 -17.73 6.14 -7.30
N ARG A 51 -17.72 4.86 -7.66
CA ARG A 51 -18.10 3.80 -6.73
C ARG A 51 -16.90 3.40 -5.88
N LEU A 52 -16.85 3.91 -4.65
CA LEU A 52 -15.78 3.61 -3.69
C LEU A 52 -15.52 2.10 -3.52
N ARG A 53 -16.58 1.28 -3.51
CA ARG A 53 -16.45 -0.18 -3.41
C ARG A 53 -15.66 -0.80 -4.56
N GLU A 54 -15.80 -0.28 -5.77
CA GLU A 54 -15.07 -0.76 -6.95
C GLU A 54 -13.61 -0.33 -6.89
N ALA A 55 -13.35 0.91 -6.50
CA ALA A 55 -11.99 1.43 -6.28
C ALA A 55 -11.24 0.62 -5.21
N VAL A 56 -11.88 0.35 -4.07
CA VAL A 56 -11.29 -0.45 -3.00
C VAL A 56 -10.96 -1.87 -3.47
N ARG A 57 -11.85 -2.52 -4.24
CA ARG A 57 -11.57 -3.84 -4.81
C ARG A 57 -10.41 -3.82 -5.81
N PHE A 58 -10.32 -2.78 -6.63
CA PHE A 58 -9.24 -2.60 -7.59
C PHE A 58 -7.87 -2.53 -6.91
N PHE A 59 -7.75 -1.73 -5.84
CA PHE A 59 -6.47 -1.56 -5.11
C PHE A 59 -6.18 -2.66 -4.08
N GLN A 60 -7.13 -3.54 -3.78
CA GLN A 60 -6.91 -4.70 -2.88
C GLN A 60 -6.27 -5.91 -3.57
N GLN A 61 -6.03 -5.86 -4.88
CA GLN A 61 -5.34 -6.90 -5.62
C GLN A 61 -3.88 -7.03 -5.14
N ALA A 62 -3.26 -8.21 -5.33
CA ALA A 62 -1.89 -8.46 -4.86
C ALA A 62 -0.82 -7.66 -5.63
N ASP A 63 -1.10 -7.30 -6.89
CA ASP A 63 -0.19 -6.55 -7.75
C ASP A 63 -0.98 -5.55 -8.63
N PRO A 64 -1.64 -4.53 -8.03
CA PRO A 64 -2.36 -3.54 -8.80
C PRO A 64 -1.35 -2.71 -9.59
N PRO A 65 -1.71 -2.20 -10.78
CA PRO A 65 -0.82 -1.33 -11.54
C PRO A 65 -0.41 -0.14 -10.68
N GLN A 66 0.89 0.11 -10.54
CA GLN A 66 1.44 1.22 -9.78
C GLN A 66 2.08 2.22 -10.73
N THR A 67 1.33 3.27 -11.07
CA THR A 67 1.84 4.38 -11.89
C THR A 67 2.06 5.61 -11.03
N ALA A 68 3.06 6.43 -11.38
CA ALA A 68 3.34 7.67 -10.67
C ALA A 68 2.13 8.62 -10.63
N ALA A 69 1.30 8.60 -11.67
CA ALA A 69 0.08 9.40 -11.79
C ALA A 69 -1.00 9.05 -10.75
N MET A 70 -0.97 7.85 -10.18
CA MET A 70 -1.92 7.43 -9.13
C MET A 70 -1.59 8.00 -7.75
N LYS A 71 -0.37 8.53 -7.57
CA LYS A 71 0.24 8.74 -6.26
C LYS A 71 0.73 10.16 -6.06
N LEU A 72 -0.05 11.16 -6.48
CA LEU A 72 0.35 12.57 -6.47
C LEU A 72 0.85 13.03 -5.10
N PHE A 73 0.11 12.71 -4.04
CA PHE A 73 0.46 13.18 -2.69
C PHE A 73 1.61 12.38 -2.06
N HIS A 74 1.95 11.24 -2.64
CA HIS A 74 3.09 10.42 -2.26
C HIS A 74 4.37 10.81 -3.04
N GLN A 75 4.28 11.70 -4.03
CA GLN A 75 5.43 12.10 -4.82
C GLN A 75 6.43 12.89 -3.95
N PRO A 76 7.74 12.57 -4.03
CA PRO A 76 8.78 13.32 -3.31
C PRO A 76 8.75 14.83 -3.59
N LEU A 77 8.38 15.22 -4.81
CA LEU A 77 8.26 16.63 -5.19
C LEU A 77 7.13 17.34 -4.44
N PHE A 78 5.98 16.69 -4.27
CA PHE A 78 4.86 17.26 -3.51
C PHE A 78 5.21 17.41 -2.03
N LEU A 79 5.83 16.39 -1.44
CA LEU A 79 6.29 16.42 -0.04
C LEU A 79 7.38 17.50 0.16
N GLY A 80 8.31 17.63 -0.79
CA GLY A 80 9.35 18.65 -0.78
C GLY A 80 8.79 20.07 -0.90
N LEU A 81 7.80 20.27 -1.76
CA LEU A 81 7.08 21.55 -1.86
C LEU A 81 6.35 21.88 -0.56
N LEU A 82 5.63 20.92 0.03
CA LEU A 82 4.93 21.13 1.29
C LEU A 82 5.90 21.47 2.43
N LEU A 83 7.05 20.78 2.50
CA LEU A 83 8.12 21.09 3.44
C LEU A 83 8.66 22.51 3.25
N PHE A 84 8.95 22.89 2.00
CA PHE A 84 9.40 24.24 1.68
C PHE A 84 8.40 25.30 2.14
N LEU A 85 7.11 25.10 1.87
CA LEU A 85 6.04 26.01 2.31
C LEU A 85 5.93 26.06 3.84
N ALA A 86 6.00 24.90 4.51
CA ALA A 86 5.95 24.83 5.97
C ALA A 86 7.09 25.65 6.62
N ILE A 87 8.31 25.54 6.09
CA ILE A 87 9.48 26.30 6.55
C ILE A 87 9.34 27.79 6.21
N ARG A 88 9.04 28.11 4.95
CA ARG A 88 8.98 29.49 4.44
C ARG A 88 7.94 30.35 5.15
N PHE A 89 6.81 29.75 5.52
CA PHE A 89 5.73 30.41 6.24
C PHE A 89 5.75 30.16 7.75
N ARG A 90 6.73 29.37 8.26
CA ARG A 90 6.78 28.91 9.67
C ARG A 90 5.43 28.36 10.15
N SER A 91 4.74 27.64 9.28
CA SER A 91 3.37 27.17 9.53
C SER A 91 3.39 25.83 10.26
N ARG A 92 3.01 25.86 11.55
CA ARG A 92 2.81 24.65 12.37
C ARG A 92 1.79 23.70 11.74
N LEU A 93 0.71 24.24 11.17
CA LEU A 93 -0.32 23.44 10.50
C LEU A 93 0.26 22.63 9.33
N LEU A 94 1.03 23.28 8.45
CA LEU A 94 1.65 22.59 7.31
C LEU A 94 2.67 21.54 7.77
N ALA A 95 3.43 21.82 8.83
CA ALA A 95 4.35 20.85 9.41
C ALA A 95 3.62 19.61 9.97
N LEU A 96 2.48 19.78 10.63
CA LEU A 96 1.66 18.69 11.14
C LEU A 96 1.01 17.88 10.02
N VAL A 97 0.52 18.54 8.96
CA VAL A 97 0.03 17.84 7.75
C VAL A 97 1.15 17.02 7.14
N LEU A 98 2.32 17.62 6.93
CA LEU A 98 3.50 16.93 6.39
C LEU A 98 3.89 15.73 7.26
N ALA A 99 3.86 15.84 8.59
CA ALA A 99 4.15 14.73 9.48
C ALA A 99 3.21 13.53 9.27
N GLY A 100 1.91 13.80 9.09
CA GLY A 100 0.92 12.77 8.73
C GLY A 100 1.20 12.12 7.38
N LEU A 101 1.50 12.92 6.36
CA LEU A 101 1.85 12.42 5.02
C LEU A 101 3.12 11.55 5.04
N LEU A 102 4.18 12.02 5.71
CA LEU A 102 5.44 11.30 5.83
C LEU A 102 5.26 9.99 6.59
N PHE A 103 4.45 9.98 7.65
CA PHE A 103 4.14 8.76 8.38
C PHE A 103 3.47 7.74 7.46
N HIS A 104 2.45 8.13 6.70
CA HIS A 104 1.79 7.25 5.75
C HIS A 104 2.76 6.71 4.69
N VAL A 105 3.51 7.60 4.02
CA VAL A 105 4.48 7.21 3.00
C VAL A 105 5.55 6.26 3.56
N GLY A 106 5.95 6.46 4.82
CA GLY A 106 6.83 5.56 5.55
C GLY A 106 6.23 4.15 5.73
N LEU A 107 4.95 4.05 6.12
CA LEU A 107 4.26 2.76 6.20
C LEU A 107 4.23 2.04 4.85
N ASP A 108 4.01 2.79 3.79
CA ASP A 108 3.96 2.27 2.43
C ASP A 108 5.34 1.80 1.95
N LEU A 109 6.40 2.56 2.25
CA LEU A 109 7.78 2.18 1.97
C LEU A 109 8.17 0.89 2.69
N ILE A 110 7.88 0.80 3.99
CA ILE A 110 8.13 -0.41 4.79
C ILE A 110 7.38 -1.58 4.17
N HIS A 111 6.10 -1.39 3.83
CA HIS A 111 5.28 -2.45 3.27
C HIS A 111 5.82 -2.96 1.94
N ASN A 112 6.13 -2.06 1.01
CA ASN A 112 6.68 -2.41 -0.29
C ASN A 112 8.04 -3.11 -0.17
N THR A 113 8.87 -2.70 0.78
CA THR A 113 10.17 -3.32 1.04
C THR A 113 10.01 -4.76 1.55
N GLN A 114 9.17 -4.96 2.55
CA GLN A 114 8.87 -6.30 3.11
C GLN A 114 8.29 -7.24 2.04
N MET A 115 7.35 -6.74 1.23
CA MET A 115 6.76 -7.52 0.13
C MET A 115 7.79 -7.89 -0.95
N ARG A 116 8.71 -6.96 -1.28
CA ARG A 116 9.79 -7.23 -2.25
C ARG A 116 10.75 -8.30 -1.72
N MET A 117 11.15 -8.20 -0.46
CA MET A 117 12.02 -9.20 0.18
C MET A 117 11.35 -10.57 0.21
N LEU A 118 10.07 -10.63 0.62
CA LEU A 118 9.30 -11.87 0.64
C LEU A 118 9.21 -12.52 -0.75
N LYS A 119 8.89 -11.72 -1.77
CA LYS A 119 8.87 -12.18 -3.17
C LYS A 119 10.21 -12.75 -3.59
N GLN A 120 11.30 -12.07 -3.27
CA GLN A 120 12.65 -12.52 -3.62
C GLN A 120 12.98 -13.85 -2.92
N THR A 121 12.82 -13.93 -1.60
CA THR A 121 13.08 -15.15 -0.83
C THR A 121 12.27 -16.34 -1.32
N LEU A 122 10.98 -16.16 -1.61
CA LEU A 122 10.14 -17.23 -2.16
C LEU A 122 10.55 -17.64 -3.58
N SER A 123 11.00 -16.68 -4.40
CA SER A 123 11.49 -16.98 -5.75
C SER A 123 12.80 -17.78 -5.72
N GLU A 124 13.70 -17.42 -4.80
CA GLU A 124 14.97 -18.14 -4.56
C GLU A 124 14.69 -19.56 -4.04
N GLN A 125 13.79 -19.72 -3.06
CA GLN A 125 13.38 -21.04 -2.55
C GLN A 125 12.74 -21.93 -3.62
N ALA A 126 11.99 -21.32 -4.55
CA ALA A 126 11.40 -22.01 -5.68
C ALA A 126 12.41 -22.26 -6.82
N MET A 127 13.68 -21.86 -6.67
CA MET A 127 14.70 -21.90 -7.72
C MET A 127 14.21 -21.30 -9.04
N TYR A 128 13.48 -20.17 -8.94
CA TYR A 128 12.87 -19.50 -10.09
C TYR A 128 11.97 -20.40 -10.95
N SER A 129 11.44 -21.48 -10.36
CA SER A 129 10.56 -22.43 -11.03
C SER A 129 9.16 -22.33 -10.42
N CYS A 130 8.15 -22.14 -11.26
CA CYS A 130 6.80 -21.96 -10.76
C CYS A 130 6.26 -23.28 -10.17
N PRO A 131 5.82 -23.29 -8.89
CA PRO A 131 5.35 -24.51 -8.21
C PRO A 131 4.09 -25.14 -8.83
N ALA A 132 3.35 -24.40 -9.66
CA ALA A 132 2.12 -24.87 -10.28
C ALA A 132 2.31 -25.52 -11.67
N CYS A 133 3.25 -25.03 -12.48
CA CYS A 133 3.51 -25.55 -13.85
C CYS A 133 4.88 -26.23 -13.99
N GLY A 134 5.82 -26.03 -13.05
CA GLY A 134 7.23 -26.41 -13.19
C GLY A 134 8.06 -25.54 -14.14
N CYS A 135 7.45 -24.53 -14.78
CA CYS A 135 8.12 -23.66 -15.74
C CYS A 135 9.08 -22.67 -15.06
N SER A 136 10.29 -22.52 -15.61
CA SER A 136 11.33 -21.62 -15.08
C SER A 136 11.17 -20.22 -15.67
N GLU A 137 11.18 -19.21 -14.80
CA GLU A 137 10.97 -17.80 -15.15
C GLU A 137 11.85 -16.91 -14.25
N GLU A 138 12.55 -15.96 -14.86
CA GLU A 138 13.39 -15.01 -14.10
C GLU A 138 12.58 -14.13 -13.15
N LYS A 139 11.30 -13.88 -13.48
CA LYS A 139 10.41 -12.97 -12.74
C LYS A 139 9.10 -13.65 -12.39
N LEU A 140 9.12 -14.44 -11.32
CA LEU A 140 7.89 -14.93 -10.69
C LEU A 140 7.09 -13.75 -10.09
N GLN A 141 5.77 -13.93 -9.99
CA GLN A 141 4.82 -12.99 -9.38
C GLN A 141 4.34 -13.53 -8.04
N LEU A 142 4.18 -12.65 -7.06
CA LEU A 142 3.71 -13.04 -5.74
C LEU A 142 2.18 -13.10 -5.73
N HIS A 143 1.63 -14.25 -5.36
CA HIS A 143 0.21 -14.49 -5.21
C HIS A 143 -0.15 -14.65 -3.73
N THR A 144 -1.25 -14.04 -3.31
CA THR A 144 -1.76 -14.16 -1.94
C THR A 144 -2.75 -15.33 -1.87
N LEU A 145 -2.39 -16.40 -1.14
CA LEU A 145 -3.25 -17.56 -0.91
C LEU A 145 -4.33 -17.26 0.12
N GLN A 146 -3.94 -16.61 1.22
CA GLN A 146 -4.84 -16.30 2.32
C GLN A 146 -4.63 -14.89 2.81
N VAL A 147 -5.75 -14.18 2.93
CA VAL A 147 -5.80 -12.84 3.48
C VAL A 147 -5.91 -12.94 5.00
N THR A 148 -4.84 -12.60 5.72
CA THR A 148 -4.88 -12.40 7.18
C THR A 148 -5.23 -10.96 7.53
N ASN A 149 -5.94 -10.78 8.66
CA ASN A 149 -6.24 -9.49 9.29
C ASN A 149 -5.29 -9.16 10.45
N ASN A 150 -4.41 -10.10 10.80
CA ASN A 150 -3.42 -9.97 11.85
C ASN A 150 -2.17 -9.24 11.30
N LEU A 151 -1.85 -8.09 11.89
CA LEU A 151 -0.71 -7.27 11.46
C LEU A 151 0.64 -8.01 11.63
N LEU A 152 0.74 -8.95 12.58
CA LEU A 152 1.97 -9.71 12.83
C LEU A 152 2.20 -10.83 11.82
N GLU A 153 1.12 -11.43 11.31
CA GLU A 153 1.20 -12.56 10.37
C GLU A 153 1.17 -12.13 8.91
N ARG A 154 0.99 -10.83 8.62
CA ARG A 154 0.71 -10.36 7.26
C ARG A 154 1.82 -10.64 6.23
N TYR A 155 3.05 -10.84 6.68
CA TYR A 155 4.20 -11.18 5.84
C TYR A 155 4.64 -12.64 5.97
N HIS A 156 3.86 -13.46 6.66
CA HIS A 156 4.25 -14.84 6.89
C HIS A 156 4.22 -15.62 5.56
N PRO A 157 5.32 -16.31 5.16
CA PRO A 157 5.44 -17.00 3.87
C PRO A 157 4.30 -17.96 3.56
N LYS A 158 3.75 -18.64 4.57
CA LYS A 158 2.57 -19.54 4.46
C LYS A 158 1.35 -18.94 3.75
N HIS A 159 1.21 -17.61 3.72
CA HIS A 159 0.09 -16.93 3.09
C HIS A 159 0.31 -16.56 1.62
N PHE A 160 1.48 -16.88 1.07
CA PHE A 160 1.90 -16.48 -0.25
C PHE A 160 2.50 -17.62 -1.04
N VAL A 161 2.40 -17.53 -2.36
CA VAL A 161 3.09 -18.41 -3.30
C VAL A 161 3.62 -17.58 -4.46
N VAL A 162 4.75 -17.97 -5.04
CA VAL A 162 5.29 -17.34 -6.26
C VAL A 162 4.85 -18.14 -7.47
N LEU A 163 4.32 -17.49 -8.51
CA LEU A 163 3.79 -18.12 -9.71
C LEU A 163 4.37 -17.46 -10.97
N CYS A 164 4.47 -18.20 -12.08
CA CYS A 164 4.74 -17.57 -13.37
C CYS A 164 3.55 -16.67 -13.77
N PRO A 165 3.75 -15.67 -14.65
CA PRO A 165 2.68 -14.75 -15.05
C PRO A 165 1.40 -15.46 -15.53
N ALA A 166 1.53 -16.53 -16.32
CA ALA A 166 0.40 -17.29 -16.83
C ALA A 166 -0.38 -18.04 -15.73
N CYS A 167 0.32 -18.63 -14.75
CA CYS A 167 -0.31 -19.28 -13.60
C CYS A 167 -0.95 -18.24 -12.65
N HIS A 168 -0.30 -17.09 -12.47
CA HIS A 168 -0.82 -16.01 -11.65
C HIS A 168 -2.12 -15.44 -12.22
N GLU A 169 -2.17 -15.18 -13.53
CA GLU A 169 -3.39 -14.73 -14.19
C GLU A 169 -4.52 -15.77 -14.08
N ARG A 170 -4.20 -17.06 -14.25
CA ARG A 170 -5.17 -18.15 -14.07
C ARG A 170 -5.71 -18.22 -12.64
N ALA A 171 -4.87 -17.98 -11.63
CA ALA A 171 -5.28 -18.00 -10.23
C ALA A 171 -6.25 -16.84 -9.88
N HIS A 172 -6.21 -15.73 -10.63
CA HIS A 172 -7.18 -14.63 -10.48
C HIS A 172 -8.47 -14.82 -11.28
N LYS A 173 -8.50 -15.76 -12.25
CA LYS A 173 -9.74 -16.09 -12.95
C LYS A 173 -10.64 -16.86 -11.98
N PRO A 174 -11.90 -16.44 -11.76
CA PRO A 174 -12.83 -17.23 -10.98
C PRO A 174 -12.94 -18.60 -11.66
N VAL A 175 -12.70 -19.67 -10.90
CA VAL A 175 -13.02 -21.02 -11.36
C VAL A 175 -14.49 -20.99 -11.72
N SER A 176 -14.81 -21.03 -13.02
CA SER A 176 -16.19 -21.24 -13.45
C SER A 176 -16.58 -22.60 -12.89
N MET A 177 -17.36 -22.59 -11.81
CA MET A 177 -17.96 -23.81 -11.28
C MET A 177 -18.75 -24.44 -12.43
N ARG A 178 -18.24 -25.56 -12.95
CA ARG A 178 -19.01 -26.55 -13.66
C ARG A 178 -19.49 -27.57 -12.65
#